data_AF-A0A7R9VYB2-F1
#
_entry.id   AF-A0A7R9VYB2-F1
#
_cell.length_a   1.000
_cell.length_b   1.000
_cell.length_c   1.000
_cell.angle_alpha   90.00
_cell.angle_beta   90.00
_cell.angle_gamma   90.00
#
_symmetry.space_group_name_H-M   'P 1'
#
loop_
_entity.id
_entity.type
_entity.pdbx_description
1 polymer ?
#
loop_
_entity_poly.entity_id
_entity_poly.type
_entity_poly.pdbx_seq_one_letter_code
_entity_poly.pdbx_strand_id
1 'polypeptide(L)'
;GMTGQTNSQGRNHMKFRLTQIATAYLALKDEPSLDPRMKAVVADWMEEVATRHVRLWYERTGLLDTPELTSNLLFWSCTCYMAVGLAVEDEWMYDWGIQHGYRQFIKAIKPDGTLPAELGRGARSHSYHAFAAATLSLAAFFGEANGDPLAEWKSESTGEPALDALWDITIRGYYDASVFSGLTG
;
A
#
# COMPACT_ATOMS: atom_id res chain seq x y z
N GLY A 1 12.16 13.26 -10.72
CA GLY A 1 12.85 12.27 -9.85
C GLY A 1 14.16 12.87 -9.41
N MET A 2 14.57 12.66 -8.17
CA MET A 2 15.88 12.98 -7.54
C MET A 2 16.51 14.38 -7.76
N THR A 3 15.91 15.26 -8.56
CA THR A 3 16.37 16.62 -8.91
C THR A 3 15.40 17.71 -8.44
N GLY A 4 14.46 17.38 -7.56
CA GLY A 4 13.40 18.30 -7.11
C GLY A 4 12.22 18.46 -8.09
N GLN A 5 12.39 18.12 -9.38
CA GLN A 5 11.28 18.05 -10.33
C GLN A 5 10.66 16.65 -10.33
N THR A 6 9.57 16.43 -9.58
CA THR A 6 8.91 15.11 -9.53
C THR A 6 7.88 14.96 -10.65
N ASN A 7 8.27 14.28 -11.73
CA ASN A 7 7.31 13.58 -12.59
C ASN A 7 6.64 12.41 -11.83
N SER A 8 5.63 11.79 -12.44
CA SER A 8 4.85 10.71 -11.81
C SER A 8 5.72 9.55 -11.30
N GLN A 9 6.74 9.14 -12.07
CA GLN A 9 7.66 8.08 -11.67
C GLN A 9 8.51 8.46 -10.45
N GLY A 10 9.01 9.69 -10.40
CA GLY A 10 9.73 10.19 -9.23
C GLY A 10 8.90 10.16 -7.95
N ARG A 11 7.59 10.49 -8.05
CA ARG A 11 6.66 10.42 -6.91
C ARG A 11 6.44 8.98 -6.45
N ASN A 12 6.27 8.04 -7.39
CA ASN A 12 6.09 6.64 -7.07
C ASN A 12 7.33 6.04 -6.36
N HIS A 13 8.52 6.34 -6.87
CA HIS A 13 9.74 5.86 -6.22
C HIS A 13 9.92 6.47 -4.83
N MET A 14 9.56 7.74 -4.65
CA MET A 14 9.61 8.38 -3.34
C MET A 14 8.76 7.63 -2.31
N LYS A 15 7.49 7.32 -2.58
CA LYS A 15 6.65 6.59 -1.61
C LYS A 15 7.16 5.18 -1.32
N PHE A 16 7.72 4.48 -2.32
CA PHE A 16 8.31 3.15 -2.09
C PHE A 16 9.52 3.24 -1.15
N ARG A 17 10.39 4.24 -1.35
CA ARG A 17 11.55 4.45 -0.48
C ARG A 17 11.14 4.94 0.89
N LEU A 18 10.18 5.85 0.98
CA LEU A 18 9.69 6.35 2.26
C LEU A 18 9.05 5.23 3.10
N THR A 19 8.29 4.32 2.46
CA THR A 19 7.77 3.11 3.13
C THR A 19 8.92 2.29 3.73
N GLN A 20 9.97 2.01 2.96
CA GLN A 20 11.14 1.24 3.43
C GLN A 20 11.86 1.94 4.58
N ILE A 21 12.03 3.26 4.50
CA ILE A 21 12.68 4.05 5.56
C ILE A 21 11.84 4.04 6.83
N ALA A 22 10.52 4.24 6.73
CA ALA A 22 9.62 4.21 7.88
C ALA A 22 9.61 2.82 8.55
N THR A 23 9.57 1.74 7.77
CA THR A 23 9.67 0.37 8.30
C THR A 23 11.01 0.12 9.00
N ALA A 24 12.12 0.59 8.44
CA ALA A 24 13.42 0.45 9.09
C ALA A 24 13.52 1.31 10.36
N TYR A 25 12.93 2.51 10.35
CA TYR A 25 12.88 3.39 11.51
C TYR A 25 12.07 2.77 12.66
N LEU A 26 10.94 2.12 12.37
CA LEU A 26 10.14 1.39 13.36
C LEU A 26 10.96 0.37 14.15
N ALA A 27 11.88 -0.35 13.50
CA ALA A 27 12.75 -1.31 14.18
C ALA A 27 13.80 -0.65 15.11
N LEU A 28 14.03 0.66 14.96
CA LEU A 28 15.06 1.42 15.68
C LEU A 28 14.49 2.48 16.63
N LYS A 29 13.19 2.78 16.56
CA LYS A 29 12.59 3.95 17.24
C LYS A 29 12.79 3.90 18.76
N ASP A 30 12.75 2.69 19.33
CA ASP A 30 12.87 2.43 20.77
C ASP A 30 14.32 2.14 21.21
N GLU A 31 15.30 2.20 20.29
CA GLU A 31 16.71 1.98 20.63
C GLU A 31 17.21 3.11 21.55
N PRO A 32 17.62 2.80 22.79
CA PRO A 32 18.00 3.81 23.78
C PRO A 32 19.39 4.43 23.51
N SER A 33 20.25 3.76 22.73
CA SER A 33 21.59 4.27 22.40
C SER A 33 21.59 5.35 21.31
N LEU A 34 20.49 5.55 20.59
CA LEU A 34 20.37 6.57 19.55
C LEU A 34 19.99 7.93 20.11
N ASP A 35 20.59 8.99 19.56
CA ASP A 35 20.28 10.38 19.93
C ASP A 35 18.79 10.70 19.69
N PRO A 36 18.01 11.02 20.74
CA PRO A 36 16.59 11.34 20.61
C PRO A 36 16.33 12.53 19.68
N ARG A 37 17.24 13.51 19.61
CA ARG A 37 17.10 14.66 18.72
C ARG A 37 17.21 14.24 17.25
N MET A 38 18.12 13.33 16.95
CA MET A 38 18.27 12.81 15.58
C MET A 38 17.07 11.95 15.18
N LYS A 39 16.52 11.17 16.12
CA LYS A 39 15.27 10.43 15.92
C LYS A 39 14.12 11.38 15.55
N ALA A 40 13.93 12.46 16.33
CA ALA A 40 12.92 13.46 16.06
C ALA A 40 13.08 14.14 14.68
N VAL A 41 14.30 14.54 14.30
CA VAL A 41 14.55 15.15 12.98
C VAL A 41 14.17 14.21 11.83
N VAL A 42 14.43 12.92 11.96
CA VAL A 42 14.05 11.94 10.94
C VAL A 42 12.53 11.71 10.93
N ALA A 43 11.89 11.66 12.10
CA ALA A 43 10.43 11.55 12.22
C ALA A 43 9.72 12.74 11.56
N ASP A 44 10.09 13.97 11.91
CA ASP A 44 9.53 15.21 11.34
C ASP A 44 9.68 15.23 9.81
N TRP A 45 10.85 14.81 9.31
CA TRP A 45 11.09 14.72 7.87
C TRP A 45 10.18 13.69 7.19
N MET A 46 10.01 12.50 7.76
CA MET A 46 9.12 11.48 7.20
C MET A 46 7.68 11.98 7.15
N GLU A 47 7.20 12.61 8.22
CA GLU A 47 5.86 13.20 8.33
C GLU A 47 5.63 14.26 7.24
N GLU A 48 6.56 15.21 7.09
CA GLU A 48 6.46 16.30 6.12
C GLU A 48 6.42 15.77 4.68
N VAL A 49 7.30 14.81 4.35
CA VAL A 49 7.37 14.21 3.01
C VAL A 49 6.10 13.42 2.71
N ALA A 50 5.63 12.61 3.66
CA ALA A 50 4.42 11.82 3.52
C ALA A 50 3.19 12.72 3.27
N THR A 51 3.03 13.75 4.11
CA THR A 51 1.90 14.67 3.99
C THR A 51 1.90 15.40 2.64
N ARG A 52 3.03 15.97 2.22
CA ARG A 52 3.10 16.78 1.00
C ARG A 52 2.98 15.97 -0.28
N HIS A 53 3.64 14.82 -0.33
CA HIS A 53 3.83 14.12 -1.59
C HIS A 53 3.00 12.85 -1.74
N VAL A 54 2.42 12.35 -0.64
CA VAL A 54 1.48 11.23 -0.64
C VAL A 54 0.09 11.81 -0.48
N ARG A 55 -0.31 12.21 0.73
CA ARG A 55 -1.69 12.61 1.04
C ARG A 55 -2.21 13.76 0.18
N LEU A 56 -1.58 14.93 0.27
CA LEU A 56 -2.07 16.14 -0.42
C LEU A 56 -2.10 15.98 -1.94
N TRP A 57 -1.27 15.10 -2.51
CA TRP A 57 -1.31 14.84 -3.94
C TRP A 57 -2.55 14.03 -4.35
N TYR A 58 -2.89 12.98 -3.59
CA TYR A 58 -4.07 12.16 -3.87
C TYR A 58 -5.37 12.93 -3.61
N GLU A 59 -5.43 13.74 -2.55
CA GLU A 59 -6.57 14.62 -2.27
C GLU A 59 -6.80 15.64 -3.41
N ARG A 60 -5.73 16.28 -3.90
CA ARG A 60 -5.84 17.29 -4.99
C ARG A 60 -6.22 16.71 -6.34
N THR A 61 -5.95 15.43 -6.58
CA THR A 61 -6.23 14.79 -7.87
C THR A 61 -7.60 14.11 -7.93
N GLY A 62 -8.31 13.99 -6.79
CA GLY A 62 -9.59 13.28 -6.70
C GLY A 62 -9.47 11.77 -6.86
N LEU A 63 -8.24 11.23 -6.91
CA LEU A 63 -7.99 9.80 -7.11
C LEU A 63 -8.47 8.93 -5.95
N LEU A 64 -8.69 9.52 -4.76
CA LEU A 64 -9.27 8.83 -3.60
C LEU A 64 -10.76 8.52 -3.81
N ASP A 65 -11.44 9.32 -4.61
CA ASP A 65 -12.89 9.26 -4.82
C ASP A 65 -13.25 8.56 -6.13
N THR A 66 -12.27 7.93 -6.79
CA THR A 66 -12.48 7.24 -8.08
C THR A 66 -12.15 5.75 -7.95
N PRO A 67 -13.11 4.92 -7.48
CA PRO A 67 -12.90 3.48 -7.26
C PRO A 67 -12.34 2.76 -8.50
N GLU A 68 -12.73 3.19 -9.70
CA GLU A 68 -12.31 2.58 -10.98
C GLU A 68 -10.82 2.84 -11.28
N LEU A 69 -10.23 3.89 -10.70
CA LEU A 69 -8.80 4.22 -10.83
C LEU A 69 -7.96 3.68 -9.66
N THR A 70 -8.61 2.98 -8.72
CA THR A 70 -7.95 2.38 -7.57
C THR A 70 -7.04 1.27 -8.05
N SER A 71 -5.74 1.50 -7.92
CA SER A 71 -4.68 0.61 -8.40
C SER A 71 -3.60 0.46 -7.33
N ASN A 72 -2.68 -0.48 -7.54
CA ASN A 72 -1.47 -0.71 -6.75
C ASN A 72 -0.78 0.58 -6.31
N LEU A 73 -0.73 1.62 -7.15
CA LEU A 73 -0.07 2.87 -6.81
C LEU A 73 -0.79 3.63 -5.69
N LEU A 74 -2.12 3.62 -5.66
CA LEU A 74 -2.88 4.20 -4.54
C LEU A 74 -2.62 3.38 -3.28
N PHE A 75 -2.65 2.05 -3.38
CA PHE A 75 -2.43 1.17 -2.23
C PHE A 75 -1.05 1.37 -1.61
N TRP A 76 0.01 1.43 -2.43
CA TRP A 76 1.35 1.77 -1.95
C TRP A 76 1.43 3.12 -1.26
N SER A 77 0.59 4.06 -1.65
CA SER A 77 0.56 5.40 -1.05
C SER A 77 -0.07 5.35 0.34
N CYS A 78 -1.18 4.65 0.47
CA CYS A 78 -1.84 4.46 1.76
C CYS A 78 -1.00 3.62 2.72
N THR A 79 -0.36 2.53 2.26
CA THR A 79 0.58 1.74 3.08
C THR A 79 1.80 2.55 3.49
N CYS A 80 2.31 3.42 2.61
CA CYS A 80 3.36 4.37 2.98
C CYS A 80 2.90 5.29 4.11
N TYR A 81 1.66 5.78 4.06
CA TYR A 81 1.09 6.65 5.09
C TYR A 81 0.89 5.90 6.41
N MET A 82 0.45 4.64 6.37
CA MET A 82 0.38 3.76 7.55
C MET A 82 1.75 3.58 8.20
N ALA A 83 2.76 3.22 7.40
CA ALA A 83 4.12 2.99 7.90
C ALA A 83 4.69 4.25 8.57
N VAL A 84 4.47 5.43 7.97
CA VAL A 84 4.92 6.70 8.54
C VAL A 84 4.13 7.04 9.81
N GLY A 85 2.81 6.87 9.81
CA GLY A 85 1.97 7.09 11.00
C GLY A 85 2.43 6.26 12.20
N LEU A 86 2.71 4.97 12.00
CA LEU A 86 3.27 4.12 13.04
C LEU A 86 4.67 4.60 13.49
N ALA A 87 5.52 5.04 12.55
CA ALA A 87 6.88 5.48 12.83
C ALA A 87 6.94 6.77 13.65
N VAL A 88 5.99 7.68 13.43
CA VAL A 88 5.92 8.99 14.10
C VAL A 88 4.84 9.06 15.18
N GLU A 89 4.19 7.93 15.46
CA GLU A 89 3.12 7.79 16.47
C GLU A 89 1.91 8.71 16.19
N ASP A 90 1.59 8.90 14.90
CA ASP A 90 0.43 9.63 14.43
C ASP A 90 -0.68 8.64 14.00
N GLU A 91 -1.64 8.44 14.89
CA GLU A 91 -2.82 7.59 14.69
C GLU A 91 -3.66 8.05 13.48
N TRP A 92 -3.73 9.35 13.21
CA TRP A 92 -4.52 9.87 12.11
C TRP A 92 -3.93 9.47 10.76
N MET A 93 -2.60 9.52 10.62
CA MET A 93 -1.93 9.04 9.40
C MET A 93 -2.13 7.54 9.20
N TYR A 94 -2.06 6.77 10.28
CA TYR A 94 -2.33 5.34 10.26
C TYR A 94 -3.77 5.04 9.78
N ASP A 95 -4.76 5.65 10.43
CA ASP A 95 -6.17 5.49 10.11
C ASP A 95 -6.51 5.95 8.69
N TRP A 96 -5.90 7.04 8.23
CA TRP A 96 -6.08 7.52 6.86
C TRP A 96 -5.68 6.45 5.84
N GLY A 97 -4.56 5.76 6.07
CA GLY A 97 -4.10 4.69 5.20
C GLY A 97 -5.04 3.48 5.18
N ILE A 98 -5.64 3.13 6.32
CA ILE A 98 -6.67 2.09 6.40
C ILE A 98 -7.92 2.51 5.63
N GLN A 99 -8.45 3.71 5.91
CA GLN A 99 -9.72 4.19 5.38
C GLN A 99 -9.69 4.40 3.86
N HIS A 100 -8.62 5.02 3.36
CA HIS A 100 -8.50 5.39 1.95
C HIS A 100 -7.75 4.36 1.09
N GLY A 101 -7.02 3.44 1.71
CA GLY A 101 -6.26 2.40 1.01
C GLY A 101 -6.81 1.02 1.24
N TYR A 102 -6.55 0.47 2.43
CA TYR A 102 -6.81 -0.94 2.73
C TYR A 102 -8.28 -1.30 2.57
N ARG A 103 -9.19 -0.46 3.09
CA ARG A 103 -10.64 -0.68 2.95
C ARG A 103 -11.12 -0.67 1.49
N GLN A 104 -10.60 0.25 0.68
CA GLN A 104 -10.95 0.31 -0.75
C GLN A 104 -10.39 -0.89 -1.49
N PHE A 105 -9.22 -1.38 -1.09
CA PHE A 105 -8.63 -2.58 -1.64
C PHE A 105 -9.50 -3.80 -1.42
N ILE A 106 -9.91 -4.06 -0.17
CA ILE A 106 -10.74 -5.21 0.18
C ILE A 106 -12.03 -5.24 -0.64
N LYS A 107 -12.60 -4.07 -0.95
CA LYS A 107 -13.76 -3.93 -1.84
C LYS A 107 -13.46 -4.14 -3.33
N ALA A 108 -12.24 -3.86 -3.77
CA ALA A 108 -11.83 -3.96 -5.16
C ALA A 108 -11.50 -5.40 -5.59
N ILE A 109 -11.07 -6.26 -4.66
CA ILE A 109 -10.80 -7.68 -4.92
C ILE A 109 -12.11 -8.37 -5.32
N LYS A 110 -12.11 -8.99 -6.50
CA LYS A 110 -13.22 -9.80 -6.99
C LYS A 110 -13.25 -11.18 -6.32
N PRO A 111 -14.40 -11.90 -6.36
CA PRO A 111 -14.50 -13.24 -5.78
C PRO A 111 -13.43 -14.23 -6.24
N ASP A 112 -12.91 -14.07 -7.46
CA ASP A 112 -11.85 -14.88 -8.05
C ASP A 112 -10.43 -14.41 -7.70
N GLY A 113 -10.30 -13.43 -6.79
CA GLY A 113 -9.04 -12.85 -6.36
C GLY A 113 -8.51 -11.74 -7.28
N THR A 114 -9.15 -11.48 -8.42
CA THR A 114 -8.64 -10.52 -9.39
C THR A 114 -8.91 -9.07 -9.00
N LEU A 115 -8.07 -8.18 -9.51
CA LEU A 115 -8.19 -6.73 -9.40
C LEU A 115 -8.46 -6.15 -10.78
N PRO A 116 -9.63 -5.52 -11.02
CA PRO A 116 -9.98 -4.97 -12.33
C PRO A 116 -8.93 -4.00 -12.89
N ALA A 117 -8.40 -3.12 -12.05
CA ALA A 117 -7.39 -2.14 -12.46
C ALA A 117 -6.05 -2.78 -12.88
N GLU A 118 -5.71 -3.94 -12.31
CA GLU A 118 -4.49 -4.66 -12.63
C GLU A 118 -4.67 -5.64 -13.80
N LEU A 119 -5.87 -6.21 -13.98
CA LEU A 119 -6.23 -6.92 -15.20
C LEU A 119 -6.11 -6.01 -16.43
N GLY A 120 -6.52 -4.74 -16.31
CA GLY A 120 -6.36 -3.71 -17.34
C GLY A 120 -4.91 -3.41 -17.76
N ARG A 121 -3.90 -4.08 -17.18
CA ARG A 121 -2.49 -3.97 -17.57
C ARG A 121 -2.07 -4.96 -18.66
N GLY A 122 -3.01 -5.77 -19.16
CA GLY A 122 -2.80 -6.73 -20.25
C GLY A 122 -1.74 -7.76 -19.88
N ALA A 123 -0.76 -7.98 -20.75
CA ALA A 123 0.32 -8.96 -20.52
C ALA A 123 1.12 -8.79 -19.21
N ARG A 124 0.99 -7.65 -18.52
CA ARG A 124 1.65 -7.40 -17.22
C ARG A 124 0.73 -7.65 -16.02
N SER A 125 -0.52 -8.05 -16.24
CA SER A 125 -1.54 -8.18 -15.20
C SER A 125 -1.08 -9.02 -14.01
N HIS A 126 -0.44 -10.17 -14.26
CA HIS A 126 0.11 -11.03 -13.21
C HIS A 126 1.13 -10.30 -12.33
N SER A 127 2.13 -9.64 -12.93
CA SER A 127 3.13 -8.87 -12.19
C SER A 127 2.50 -7.75 -11.37
N TYR A 128 1.44 -7.11 -11.88
CA TYR A 128 0.73 -6.07 -11.16
C TYR A 128 -0.14 -6.60 -10.01
N HIS A 129 -0.72 -7.80 -10.13
CA HIS A 129 -1.39 -8.48 -9.00
C HIS A 129 -0.38 -8.84 -7.91
N ALA A 130 0.77 -9.41 -8.28
CA ALA A 130 1.84 -9.70 -7.33
C ALA A 130 2.34 -8.44 -6.61
N PHE A 131 2.46 -7.33 -7.34
CA PHE A 131 2.87 -6.06 -6.78
C PHE A 131 1.83 -5.46 -5.81
N ALA A 132 0.54 -5.63 -6.10
CA ALA A 132 -0.54 -5.26 -5.18
C ALA A 132 -0.54 -6.16 -3.93
N ALA A 133 -0.44 -7.49 -4.09
CA ALA A 133 -0.45 -8.46 -2.99
C ALA A 133 0.67 -8.20 -1.97
N ALA A 134 1.87 -7.87 -2.44
CA ALA A 134 3.00 -7.52 -1.58
C ALA A 134 2.70 -6.31 -0.68
N THR A 135 2.10 -5.26 -1.24
CA THR A 135 1.78 -4.02 -0.52
C THR A 135 0.77 -4.25 0.60
N LEU A 136 -0.22 -5.08 0.33
CA LEU A 136 -1.30 -5.34 1.29
C LEU A 136 -0.87 -6.28 2.38
N SER A 137 -0.03 -7.25 2.04
CA SER A 137 0.58 -8.11 3.04
C SER A 137 1.39 -7.26 4.02
N LEU A 138 2.09 -6.23 3.52
CA LEU A 138 2.79 -5.27 4.38
C LEU A 138 1.81 -4.40 5.21
N ALA A 139 0.73 -3.90 4.61
CA ALA A 139 -0.29 -3.15 5.34
C ALA A 139 -0.98 -4.00 6.42
N ALA A 140 -1.30 -5.25 6.11
CA ALA A 140 -1.88 -6.21 7.02
C ALA A 140 -0.91 -6.50 8.16
N PHE A 141 0.38 -6.74 7.86
CA PHE A 141 1.42 -6.91 8.88
C PHE A 141 1.50 -5.71 9.84
N PHE A 142 1.44 -4.47 9.32
CA PHE A 142 1.38 -3.28 10.17
C PHE A 142 0.13 -3.25 11.04
N GLY A 143 -1.02 -3.63 10.48
CA GLY A 143 -2.27 -3.77 11.23
C GLY A 143 -2.15 -4.75 12.38
N GLU A 144 -1.75 -5.98 12.10
CA GLU A 144 -1.63 -7.04 13.11
C GLU A 144 -0.67 -6.64 14.23
N ALA A 145 0.47 -6.02 13.87
CA ALA A 145 1.44 -5.52 14.84
C ALA A 145 0.89 -4.38 15.72
N ASN A 146 -0.15 -3.68 15.27
CA ASN A 146 -0.83 -2.59 15.98
C ASN A 146 -2.19 -3.02 16.59
N GLY A 147 -2.52 -4.31 16.56
CA GLY A 147 -3.77 -4.85 17.12
C GLY A 147 -5.00 -4.76 16.21
N ASP A 148 -4.82 -4.41 14.94
CA ASP A 148 -5.89 -4.40 13.93
C ASP A 148 -5.79 -5.65 13.04
N PRO A 149 -6.78 -6.57 13.07
CA PRO A 149 -6.70 -7.84 12.35
C PRO A 149 -7.00 -7.67 10.85
N LEU A 150 -6.20 -6.86 10.17
CA LEU A 150 -6.43 -6.45 8.78
C LEU A 150 -6.36 -7.64 7.82
N ALA A 151 -5.54 -8.65 8.09
CA ALA A 151 -5.46 -9.85 7.25
C ALA A 151 -6.80 -10.62 7.22
N GLU A 152 -7.58 -10.51 8.29
CA GLU A 152 -8.88 -11.19 8.42
C GLU A 152 -10.03 -10.44 7.74
N TRP A 153 -9.79 -9.27 7.15
CA TRP A 153 -10.85 -8.49 6.52
C TRP A 153 -11.45 -9.22 5.31
N LYS A 154 -12.76 -9.40 5.38
CA LYS A 154 -13.52 -10.24 4.46
C LYS A 154 -14.00 -9.48 3.24
N SER A 155 -14.05 -10.17 2.11
CA SER A 155 -14.81 -9.69 0.95
C SER A 155 -16.30 -9.73 1.28
N GLU A 156 -17.01 -8.63 1.02
CA GLU A 156 -18.47 -8.56 1.20
C GLU A 156 -19.22 -9.60 0.36
N SER A 157 -18.61 -10.04 -0.76
CA SER A 157 -19.24 -10.97 -1.70
C SER A 157 -19.08 -12.44 -1.34
N THR A 158 -17.96 -12.82 -0.71
CA THR A 158 -17.65 -14.23 -0.40
C THR A 158 -17.73 -14.54 1.10
N GLY A 159 -17.58 -13.54 1.97
CA GLY A 159 -17.47 -13.76 3.42
C GLY A 159 -16.15 -14.38 3.88
N GLU A 160 -15.19 -14.54 2.96
CA GLU A 160 -13.85 -15.06 3.19
C GLU A 160 -12.81 -13.93 3.19
N PRO A 161 -11.64 -14.11 3.83
CA PRO A 161 -10.56 -13.13 3.80
C PRO A 161 -10.18 -12.77 2.36
N ALA A 162 -10.27 -11.48 2.01
CA ALA A 162 -10.12 -11.09 0.61
C ALA A 162 -8.65 -11.22 0.14
N LEU A 163 -7.70 -10.99 1.05
CA LEU A 163 -6.27 -11.11 0.77
C LEU A 163 -5.88 -12.53 0.35
N ASP A 164 -6.55 -13.56 0.89
CA ASP A 164 -6.30 -14.96 0.54
C ASP A 164 -6.66 -15.24 -0.92
N ALA A 165 -7.82 -14.73 -1.39
CA ALA A 165 -8.22 -14.88 -2.78
C ALA A 165 -7.21 -14.22 -3.74
N LEU A 166 -6.72 -13.03 -3.39
CA LEU A 166 -5.69 -12.34 -4.18
C LEU A 166 -4.38 -13.14 -4.22
N TRP A 167 -3.96 -13.72 -3.10
CA TRP A 167 -2.75 -14.54 -3.07
C TRP A 167 -2.91 -15.83 -3.85
N ASP A 168 -4.06 -16.51 -3.77
CA ASP A 168 -4.34 -17.72 -4.53
C ASP A 168 -4.18 -17.49 -6.03
N ILE A 169 -4.86 -16.48 -6.58
CA ILE A 169 -4.76 -16.20 -8.03
C ILE A 169 -3.34 -15.79 -8.44
N THR A 170 -2.65 -15.02 -7.60
CA THR A 170 -1.28 -14.56 -7.85
C THR A 170 -0.29 -15.73 -7.88
N ILE A 171 -0.37 -16.64 -6.90
CA ILE A 171 0.48 -17.83 -6.79
C ILE A 171 0.21 -18.77 -7.96
N ARG A 172 -1.06 -19.04 -8.28
CA ARG A 172 -1.44 -19.85 -9.43
C ARG A 172 -0.87 -19.29 -10.74
N GLY A 173 -0.87 -17.97 -10.91
CA GLY A 173 -0.26 -17.31 -12.06
C GLY A 173 1.26 -17.53 -12.21
N TYR A 174 1.99 -17.80 -11.12
CA TYR A 174 3.42 -18.16 -11.20
C TYR A 174 3.64 -19.59 -11.72
N TYR A 175 2.72 -20.50 -11.42
CA TYR A 175 2.80 -21.89 -11.89
C TYR A 175 2.16 -22.09 -13.26
N ASP A 176 1.16 -21.27 -13.59
CA ASP A 176 0.41 -21.35 -14.85
C ASP A 176 0.07 -19.95 -15.35
N ALA A 177 0.81 -19.48 -16.36
CA ALA A 177 0.58 -18.19 -16.99
C ALA A 177 -0.78 -18.09 -17.71
N SER A 178 -1.42 -19.22 -18.04
CA SER A 178 -2.70 -19.24 -18.73
C SER A 178 -3.85 -18.68 -17.88
N VAL A 179 -3.69 -18.74 -16.55
CA VAL A 179 -4.60 -18.15 -15.56
C VAL A 179 -4.85 -16.66 -15.87
N PHE A 180 -3.81 -15.92 -16.23
CA PHE A 180 -3.94 -14.50 -16.56
C PHE A 180 -4.15 -14.25 -18.05
N SER A 181 -3.55 -15.03 -18.96
CA SER A 181 -3.75 -14.82 -20.40
C SER A 181 -5.22 -14.99 -20.82
N GLY A 182 -5.95 -15.91 -20.17
CA GLY A 182 -7.38 -16.10 -20.42
C GLY A 182 -8.26 -14.94 -19.92
N LEU A 183 -7.74 -14.11 -19.01
CA LEU A 183 -8.46 -12.99 -18.39
C LEU A 183 -8.15 -11.64 -19.04
N THR A 184 -7.05 -11.53 -19.79
CA THR A 184 -6.58 -10.26 -20.36
C THR A 184 -6.92 -10.04 -21.83
N GLY A 185 -7.49 -11.04 -22.51
CA GLY A 185 -7.75 -11.01 -23.96
C GLY A 185 -6.50 -11.25 -24.80
#